data_AF-A0A0L0T0C7-F1
#
_entry.id   AF-A0A0L0T0C7-F1
#
_cell.length_a   1.000
_cell.length_b   1.000
_cell.length_c   1.000
_cell.angle_alpha   90.00
_cell.angle_beta   90.00
_cell.angle_gamma   90.00
#
_symmetry.space_group_name_H-M   'P 1'
#
loop_
_entity.id
_entity.type
_entity.pdbx_description
1 polymer ?
#
loop_
_entity_poly.entity_id
_entity_poly.type
_entity_poly.pdbx_seq_one_letter_code
_entity_poly.pdbx_strand_id
1 'polypeptide(L)'
;MARQNKKAKTSHPQAATQPQQPKAKAPATPAASAAASNASSAKPVHREKLRNQKKKEKAQNQPKPAAKKAPEPESESGSEPELEAESDLPNDDAEIAALSAIEKKLDALDQEYQAALLRITAEIEAKRAPLYVQRSAVTRKLRLFWPTTITALPIAEEMIEEADVPLLSKLVDLMVVRDNDNPASYQITFEFAPDNGLLAKNTVALRVAASSPTEAEVRVVDPLSFLPGKDFTGLAEAKKDEAGKKGKKRPASYMGFFTYFFPTRDNMDEAVEFFNDLAGNLFPAAPGIYMDMREAKQSAVLGGAGGDDSDMEGVFDDEDGSEGEDDDDEMSE
;
A
#
# COMPACT_ATOMS: atom_id res chain seq x y z
N MET A 1 74.45 27.26 -12.48
CA MET A 1 75.22 26.17 -13.13
C MET A 1 74.27 24.98 -13.22
N ALA A 2 73.62 24.74 -14.37
CA ALA A 2 74.03 23.80 -15.44
C ALA A 2 73.92 22.33 -14.98
N ARG A 3 73.35 21.34 -15.69
CA ARG A 3 72.54 21.19 -16.92
C ARG A 3 72.35 19.65 -17.10
N GLN A 4 71.35 19.24 -17.89
CA GLN A 4 71.20 17.92 -18.60
C GLN A 4 70.74 16.71 -17.76
N ASN A 5 69.64 15.97 -18.02
CA ASN A 5 68.79 15.64 -19.19
C ASN A 5 69.32 14.51 -20.09
N LYS A 6 68.60 13.36 -20.14
CA LYS A 6 68.43 12.38 -21.25
C LYS A 6 67.46 11.25 -20.80
N LYS A 7 66.23 11.16 -21.35
CA LYS A 7 65.78 10.35 -22.52
C LYS A 7 66.08 8.84 -22.32
N ALA A 8 65.17 7.87 -22.44
CA ALA A 8 64.12 7.58 -23.44
C ALA A 8 63.27 6.39 -22.88
N LYS A 9 62.19 5.83 -23.43
CA LYS A 9 61.52 5.86 -24.74
C LYS A 9 60.15 5.17 -24.57
N THR A 10 59.17 5.71 -25.26
CA THR A 10 57.85 5.17 -25.68
C THR A 10 57.86 3.74 -26.25
N SER A 11 56.79 2.97 -25.98
CA SER A 11 55.98 2.29 -27.02
C SER A 11 54.80 1.48 -26.45
N HIS A 12 53.57 1.93 -26.72
CA HIS A 12 52.43 1.06 -27.10
C HIS A 12 52.54 0.86 -28.63
N PRO A 13 52.04 -0.26 -29.20
CA PRO A 13 50.66 -0.25 -29.71
C PRO A 13 49.90 -1.60 -29.76
N GLN A 14 48.57 -1.46 -29.82
CA GLN A 14 47.55 -2.19 -30.63
C GLN A 14 47.42 -3.72 -30.48
N ALA A 15 46.26 -4.24 -30.03
CA ALA A 15 44.95 -4.37 -30.70
C ALA A 15 44.83 -5.64 -31.56
N ALA A 16 43.92 -6.53 -31.16
CA ALA A 16 43.22 -7.59 -31.92
C ALA A 16 42.78 -8.69 -30.92
N THR A 17 41.65 -9.39 -30.97
CA THR A 17 40.37 -9.36 -31.69
C THR A 17 39.49 -10.39 -30.96
N GLN A 18 38.19 -10.14 -30.83
CA GLN A 18 37.20 -11.11 -30.32
C GLN A 18 37.15 -12.38 -31.21
N PRO A 19 36.81 -13.56 -30.65
CA PRO A 19 36.17 -14.62 -31.41
C PRO A 19 34.65 -14.55 -31.28
N GLN A 20 33.98 -14.45 -32.42
CA GLN A 20 32.53 -14.51 -32.60
C GLN A 20 31.99 -15.94 -32.38
N GLN A 21 30.72 -15.99 -31.99
CA GLN A 21 29.85 -17.17 -31.95
C GLN A 21 29.67 -17.84 -33.32
N PRO A 22 29.35 -19.14 -33.37
CA PRO A 22 28.67 -19.73 -34.52
C PRO A 22 27.14 -19.75 -34.33
N LYS A 23 26.42 -19.25 -35.33
CA LYS A 23 24.96 -19.36 -35.55
C LYS A 23 24.58 -20.70 -36.19
N ALA A 24 23.47 -21.30 -35.73
CA ALA A 24 22.41 -22.00 -36.50
C ALA A 24 21.50 -22.72 -35.45
N LYS A 25 20.18 -22.87 -35.55
CA LYS A 25 19.18 -22.73 -36.61
C LYS A 25 17.80 -22.71 -35.91
N ALA A 26 16.81 -22.00 -36.48
CA ALA A 26 15.39 -22.03 -36.05
C ALA A 26 14.76 -23.43 -36.23
N PRO A 27 13.63 -23.73 -35.56
CA PRO A 27 12.36 -23.56 -36.31
C PRO A 27 11.13 -23.11 -35.48
N ALA A 28 10.20 -22.52 -36.24
CA ALA A 28 8.73 -22.63 -36.20
C ALA A 28 7.93 -22.28 -34.94
N THR A 29 7.09 -21.26 -35.11
CA THR A 29 5.79 -21.03 -34.46
C THR A 29 4.89 -22.26 -34.44
N PRO A 30 3.99 -22.35 -33.44
CA PRO A 30 2.57 -22.38 -33.80
C PRO A 30 1.75 -21.35 -33.01
N ALA A 31 0.71 -20.88 -33.67
CA ALA A 31 -0.37 -20.08 -33.11
C ALA A 31 -1.39 -20.96 -32.35
N ALA A 32 -2.13 -20.27 -31.47
CA ALA A 32 -3.42 -20.63 -30.85
C ALA A 32 -3.45 -21.73 -29.76
N SER A 33 -3.83 -21.34 -28.54
CA SER A 33 -5.11 -21.73 -27.92
C SER A 33 -5.11 -21.55 -26.38
N ALA A 34 -6.08 -20.74 -25.93
CA ALA A 34 -6.93 -20.91 -24.76
C ALA A 34 -6.39 -20.98 -23.31
N ALA A 35 -7.11 -20.22 -22.47
CA ALA A 35 -7.48 -20.51 -21.08
C ALA A 35 -6.45 -20.26 -19.97
N ALA A 36 -6.32 -18.98 -19.57
CA ALA A 36 -5.87 -18.63 -18.22
C ALA A 36 -7.10 -18.57 -17.28
N SER A 37 -7.35 -19.71 -16.66
CA SER A 37 -7.86 -19.92 -15.29
C SER A 37 -8.57 -18.75 -14.58
N ASN A 38 -9.90 -18.75 -14.69
CA ASN A 38 -10.79 -18.32 -13.62
C ASN A 38 -10.76 -19.34 -12.48
N ALA A 39 -10.31 -18.93 -11.29
CA ALA A 39 -10.59 -19.59 -10.01
C ALA A 39 -10.18 -18.61 -8.89
N SER A 40 -10.95 -18.32 -7.85
CA SER A 40 -12.34 -18.59 -7.49
C SER A 40 -12.62 -17.62 -6.34
N SER A 41 -13.34 -16.53 -6.59
CA SER A 41 -13.84 -15.65 -5.52
C SER A 41 -15.05 -16.33 -4.88
N ALA A 42 -14.82 -17.12 -3.84
CA ALA A 42 -15.89 -17.61 -2.99
C ALA A 42 -16.50 -16.42 -2.22
N LYS A 43 -17.80 -16.18 -2.46
CA LYS A 43 -18.60 -15.06 -1.97
C LYS A 43 -18.74 -15.02 -0.43
N PRO A 44 -19.12 -13.85 0.17
CA PRO A 44 -19.05 -13.57 1.62
C PRO A 44 -20.13 -14.26 2.48
N VAL A 45 -21.07 -14.97 1.87
CA VAL A 45 -22.32 -15.40 2.51
C VAL A 45 -22.11 -16.51 3.53
N HIS A 46 -21.05 -17.31 3.40
CA HIS A 46 -20.78 -18.42 4.32
C HIS A 46 -20.17 -17.96 5.66
N ARG A 47 -19.43 -16.84 5.63
CA ARG A 47 -18.73 -16.27 6.81
C ARG A 47 -19.68 -15.53 7.74
N GLU A 48 -20.76 -14.95 7.21
CA GLU A 48 -21.78 -14.24 8.00
C GLU A 48 -22.69 -15.22 8.77
N LYS A 49 -23.00 -16.38 8.19
CA LYS A 49 -23.81 -17.43 8.85
C LYS A 49 -23.11 -17.99 10.10
N LEU A 50 -21.80 -18.20 10.03
CA LEU A 50 -20.99 -18.67 11.17
C LEU A 50 -20.92 -17.63 12.31
N ARG A 51 -21.01 -16.34 11.98
CA ARG A 51 -20.98 -15.22 12.96
C ARG A 51 -22.26 -15.10 13.77
N ASN A 52 -23.41 -15.36 13.15
CA ASN A 52 -24.72 -15.28 13.83
C ASN A 52 -24.99 -16.46 14.76
N GLN A 53 -24.42 -17.63 14.47
CA GLN A 53 -24.55 -18.83 15.31
C GLN A 53 -23.79 -18.66 16.64
N LYS A 54 -22.55 -18.17 16.58
CA LYS A 54 -21.70 -17.92 17.76
C LYS A 54 -22.22 -16.81 18.70
N LYS A 55 -23.00 -15.86 18.16
CA LYS A 55 -23.61 -14.77 18.95
C LYS A 55 -24.86 -15.24 19.72
N LYS A 56 -25.57 -16.26 19.22
CA LYS A 56 -26.72 -16.87 19.90
C LYS A 56 -26.30 -17.72 21.10
N GLU A 57 -25.24 -18.52 20.98
CA GLU A 57 -24.74 -19.33 22.10
C GLU A 57 -24.20 -18.50 23.27
N LYS A 58 -23.60 -17.33 22.99
CA LYS A 58 -23.03 -16.48 24.06
C LYS A 58 -24.09 -15.68 24.84
N ALA A 59 -25.31 -15.56 24.33
CA ALA A 59 -26.41 -14.86 24.99
C ALA A 59 -27.20 -15.74 25.98
N GLN A 60 -27.07 -17.07 25.89
CA GLN A 60 -27.79 -18.00 26.77
C GLN A 60 -27.07 -18.35 28.09
N ASN A 61 -25.81 -17.93 28.26
CA ASN A 61 -25.00 -18.30 29.43
C ASN A 61 -24.41 -17.09 30.19
N GLN A 62 -25.29 -16.22 30.72
CA GLN A 62 -24.92 -15.27 31.79
C GLN A 62 -25.93 -15.32 32.95
N PRO A 63 -25.50 -15.43 34.22
CA PRO A 63 -26.40 -15.39 35.36
C PRO A 63 -26.77 -13.94 35.73
N LYS A 64 -28.06 -13.68 35.98
CA LYS A 64 -28.57 -12.39 36.48
C LYS A 64 -28.34 -12.23 38.01
N PRO A 65 -28.03 -11.02 38.52
CA PRO A 65 -27.87 -10.75 39.95
C PRO A 65 -29.22 -10.49 40.64
N ALA A 66 -29.27 -10.81 41.94
CA ALA A 66 -30.45 -10.74 42.80
C ALA A 66 -30.78 -9.32 43.29
N ALA A 67 -32.08 -8.95 43.35
CA ALA A 67 -32.56 -7.80 44.11
C ALA A 67 -34.00 -7.97 44.68
N LYS A 68 -34.08 -7.61 45.97
CA LYS A 68 -35.14 -7.42 46.99
C LYS A 68 -36.62 -7.09 46.58
N LYS A 69 -37.54 -7.91 47.13
CA LYS A 69 -38.76 -7.71 47.98
C LYS A 69 -39.81 -6.55 47.77
N ALA A 70 -41.04 -6.99 47.39
CA ALA A 70 -42.45 -6.61 47.78
C ALA A 70 -43.13 -5.30 47.26
N PRO A 71 -44.50 -5.18 47.27
CA PRO A 71 -45.62 -6.16 47.36
C PRO A 71 -46.71 -6.05 46.24
N GLU A 72 -47.70 -6.96 46.28
CA GLU A 72 -48.86 -7.17 45.36
C GLU A 72 -49.80 -5.94 45.17
N PRO A 73 -50.67 -5.95 44.13
CA PRO A 73 -52.05 -6.39 44.38
C PRO A 73 -52.71 -7.27 43.29
N GLU A 74 -53.58 -8.13 43.82
CA GLU A 74 -54.73 -8.88 43.30
C GLU A 74 -55.35 -8.45 41.95
N SER A 75 -55.66 -9.44 41.08
CA SER A 75 -57.03 -9.66 40.54
C SER A 75 -57.09 -10.76 39.46
N GLU A 76 -58.13 -11.59 39.57
CA GLU A 76 -58.85 -12.30 38.50
C GLU A 76 -58.22 -13.53 37.80
N SER A 77 -58.67 -14.69 38.27
CA SER A 77 -59.51 -15.63 37.49
C SER A 77 -59.21 -15.71 35.99
N GLY A 78 -58.27 -16.57 35.63
CA GLY A 78 -58.14 -17.11 34.28
C GLY A 78 -57.57 -18.51 34.38
N SER A 79 -58.36 -19.50 34.00
CA SER A 79 -57.98 -20.89 33.88
C SER A 79 -56.74 -21.01 32.99
N GLU A 80 -55.55 -21.17 33.56
CA GLU A 80 -54.39 -21.62 32.80
C GLU A 80 -54.60 -23.10 32.47
N PRO A 81 -54.67 -23.49 31.19
CA PRO A 81 -54.47 -24.88 30.85
C PRO A 81 -53.02 -25.20 31.22
N GLU A 82 -52.86 -26.16 32.12
CA GLU A 82 -51.63 -26.90 32.30
C GLU A 82 -51.17 -27.33 30.91
N LEU A 83 -50.05 -26.77 30.44
CA LEU A 83 -49.44 -27.10 29.16
C LEU A 83 -48.93 -28.53 29.30
N GLU A 84 -49.83 -29.49 29.10
CA GLU A 84 -49.50 -30.90 29.00
C GLU A 84 -48.45 -31.06 27.89
N ALA A 85 -47.23 -31.33 28.34
CA ALA A 85 -46.16 -32.00 27.64
C ALA A 85 -46.01 -31.63 26.15
N GLU A 86 -45.09 -30.70 25.88
CA GLU A 86 -44.30 -30.77 24.64
C GLU A 86 -43.47 -32.07 24.64
N SER A 87 -44.12 -33.20 24.34
CA SER A 87 -43.48 -34.51 24.26
C SER A 87 -43.68 -35.18 22.90
N ASP A 88 -43.87 -34.38 21.84
CA ASP A 88 -44.05 -34.88 20.48
C ASP A 88 -43.18 -34.14 19.45
N LEU A 89 -42.07 -33.53 19.91
CA LEU A 89 -40.98 -33.22 18.98
C LEU A 89 -40.37 -34.56 18.52
N PRO A 90 -40.24 -34.78 17.20
CA PRO A 90 -39.61 -36.00 16.69
C PRO A 90 -38.20 -36.14 17.30
N ASN A 91 -37.87 -37.36 17.72
CA ASN A 91 -36.59 -37.69 18.34
C ASN A 91 -35.49 -37.74 17.27
N ASP A 92 -35.08 -36.56 16.82
CA ASP A 92 -34.03 -36.35 15.80
C ASP A 92 -32.61 -36.44 16.40
N ASP A 93 -32.46 -37.00 17.61
CA ASP A 93 -31.17 -37.04 18.32
C ASP A 93 -30.09 -37.78 17.51
N ALA A 94 -30.47 -38.81 16.75
CA ALA A 94 -29.57 -39.56 15.90
C ALA A 94 -29.08 -38.73 14.69
N GLU A 95 -30.00 -37.99 14.05
CA GLU A 95 -29.73 -37.09 12.94
C GLU A 95 -28.88 -35.90 13.38
N ILE A 96 -29.16 -35.32 14.55
CA ILE A 96 -28.37 -34.24 15.16
C ILE A 96 -26.95 -34.73 15.47
N ALA A 97 -26.80 -35.94 16.01
CA ALA A 97 -25.49 -36.54 16.25
C ALA A 97 -24.73 -36.80 14.93
N ALA A 98 -25.43 -37.28 13.89
CA ALA A 98 -24.84 -37.48 12.57
C ALA A 98 -24.39 -36.15 11.94
N LEU A 99 -25.20 -35.09 12.05
CA LEU A 99 -24.85 -33.75 11.58
C LEU A 99 -23.64 -33.19 12.33
N SER A 100 -23.61 -33.31 13.67
CA SER A 100 -22.47 -32.89 14.49
C SER A 100 -21.17 -33.63 14.10
N ALA A 101 -21.27 -34.92 13.79
CA ALA A 101 -20.13 -35.70 13.30
C ALA A 101 -19.65 -35.24 11.92
N ILE A 102 -20.54 -34.76 11.05
CA ILE A 102 -20.18 -34.17 9.74
C ILE A 102 -19.50 -32.82 9.95
N GLU A 103 -20.08 -31.91 10.74
CA GLU A 103 -19.50 -30.59 11.04
C GLU A 103 -18.09 -30.72 11.63
N LYS A 104 -17.88 -31.68 12.55
CA LYS A 104 -16.54 -31.94 13.09
C LYS A 104 -15.52 -32.37 12.03
N LYS A 105 -15.95 -33.12 11.00
CA LYS A 105 -15.08 -33.49 9.87
C LYS A 105 -14.81 -32.30 8.95
N LEU A 106 -15.80 -31.42 8.74
CA LEU A 106 -15.61 -30.17 8.00
C LEU A 106 -14.61 -29.26 8.72
N ASP A 107 -14.76 -29.07 10.03
CA ASP A 107 -13.82 -28.30 10.86
C ASP A 107 -12.39 -28.86 10.78
N ALA A 108 -12.24 -30.19 10.81
CA ALA A 108 -10.93 -30.82 10.68
C ALA A 108 -10.31 -30.59 9.29
N LEU A 109 -11.13 -30.65 8.23
CA LEU A 109 -10.68 -30.36 6.87
C LEU A 109 -10.30 -28.88 6.70
N ASP A 110 -11.06 -27.97 7.30
CA ASP A 110 -10.73 -26.54 7.30
C ASP A 110 -9.41 -26.27 8.03
N GLN A 111 -9.15 -26.95 9.15
CA GLN A 111 -7.86 -26.86 9.84
C GLN A 111 -6.70 -27.37 8.97
N GLU A 112 -6.88 -28.48 8.25
CA GLU A 112 -5.89 -29.00 7.31
C GLU A 112 -5.63 -28.01 6.17
N TYR A 113 -6.68 -27.43 5.61
CA TYR A 113 -6.57 -26.41 4.56
C TYR A 113 -5.78 -25.18 5.05
N GLN A 114 -6.09 -24.65 6.23
CA GLN A 114 -5.35 -23.51 6.80
C GLN A 114 -3.88 -23.86 7.05
N ALA A 115 -3.60 -25.06 7.57
CA ALA A 115 -2.22 -25.52 7.78
C ALA A 115 -1.44 -25.67 6.46
N ALA A 116 -2.08 -26.21 5.42
CA ALA A 116 -1.48 -26.33 4.10
C ALA A 116 -1.20 -24.96 3.47
N LEU A 117 -2.14 -24.02 3.59
CA LEU A 117 -1.98 -22.65 3.11
C LEU A 117 -0.80 -21.94 3.79
N LEU A 118 -0.69 -22.05 5.12
CA LEU A 118 0.44 -21.51 5.89
C LEU A 118 1.77 -22.11 5.41
N ARG A 119 1.82 -23.43 5.24
CA ARG A 119 3.02 -24.11 4.75
C ARG A 119 3.44 -23.61 3.36
N ILE A 120 2.50 -23.56 2.41
CA ILE A 120 2.78 -23.08 1.05
C ILE A 120 3.26 -21.63 1.09
N THR A 121 2.64 -20.79 1.91
CA THR A 121 2.99 -19.39 2.04
C THR A 121 4.41 -19.22 2.58
N ALA A 122 4.78 -19.94 3.63
CA ALA A 122 6.13 -19.94 4.18
C ALA A 122 7.17 -20.44 3.16
N GLU A 123 6.86 -21.50 2.41
CA GLU A 123 7.76 -22.01 1.36
C GLU A 123 7.99 -20.99 0.22
N ILE A 124 6.96 -20.25 -0.17
CA ILE A 124 7.06 -19.19 -1.19
C ILE A 124 7.81 -17.98 -0.64
N GLU A 125 7.54 -17.56 0.59
CA GLU A 125 8.20 -16.41 1.20
C GLU A 125 9.71 -16.66 1.38
N ALA A 126 10.10 -17.88 1.79
CA ALA A 126 11.50 -18.29 1.86
C ALA A 126 12.21 -18.18 0.50
N LYS A 127 11.51 -18.44 -0.62
CA LYS A 127 12.05 -18.27 -1.98
C LYS A 127 12.06 -16.81 -2.42
N ARG A 128 11.10 -15.99 -1.97
CA ARG A 128 11.02 -14.55 -2.29
C ARG A 128 12.08 -13.73 -1.57
N ALA A 129 12.37 -14.05 -0.31
CA ALA A 129 13.34 -13.32 0.51
C ALA A 129 14.70 -13.05 -0.21
N PRO A 130 15.41 -14.05 -0.76
CA PRO A 130 16.66 -13.79 -1.46
C PRO A 130 16.48 -12.95 -2.75
N LEU A 131 15.34 -13.05 -3.42
CA LEU A 131 15.04 -12.23 -4.61
C LEU A 131 14.79 -10.78 -4.24
N TYR A 132 14.12 -10.51 -3.11
CA TYR A 132 13.95 -9.14 -2.62
C TYR A 132 15.26 -8.52 -2.17
N VAL A 133 16.18 -9.29 -1.60
CA VAL A 133 17.55 -8.82 -1.30
C VAL A 133 18.30 -8.48 -2.59
N GLN A 134 18.22 -9.33 -3.63
CA GLN A 134 18.81 -9.02 -4.94
C GLN A 134 18.19 -7.77 -5.56
N ARG A 135 16.87 -7.62 -5.48
CA ARG A 135 16.16 -6.42 -5.96
C ARG A 135 16.64 -5.17 -5.22
N SER A 136 16.73 -5.22 -3.90
CA SER A 136 17.25 -4.13 -3.06
C SER A 136 18.64 -3.66 -3.51
N ALA A 137 19.55 -4.61 -3.80
CA ALA A 137 20.89 -4.28 -4.29
C ALA A 137 20.91 -3.52 -5.64
N VAL A 138 19.86 -3.68 -6.46
CA VAL A 138 19.68 -2.96 -7.72
C VAL A 138 18.94 -1.64 -7.51
N THR A 139 17.81 -1.65 -6.80
CA THR A 139 16.96 -0.46 -6.58
C THR A 139 17.70 0.64 -5.83
N ARG A 140 18.60 0.31 -4.90
CA ARG A 140 19.48 1.28 -4.21
C ARG A 140 20.36 2.10 -5.14
N LYS A 141 20.68 1.57 -6.33
CA LYS A 141 21.49 2.28 -7.35
C LYS A 141 20.65 3.24 -8.19
N LEU A 142 19.33 3.06 -8.19
CA LEU A 142 18.39 3.91 -8.91
C LEU A 142 17.99 5.10 -8.02
N ARG A 143 18.30 6.31 -8.46
CA ARG A 143 17.94 7.52 -7.72
C ARG A 143 16.43 7.67 -7.69
N LEU A 144 15.89 8.01 -6.52
CA LEU A 144 14.47 8.28 -6.30
C LEU A 144 13.54 7.13 -6.70
N PHE A 145 14.03 5.87 -6.64
CA PHE A 145 13.20 4.70 -6.94
C PHE A 145 11.95 4.66 -6.05
N TRP A 146 12.13 4.44 -4.75
CA TRP A 146 11.02 4.33 -3.81
C TRP A 146 10.17 5.61 -3.68
N PRO A 147 10.76 6.82 -3.63
CA PRO A 147 9.97 8.06 -3.65
C PRO A 147 9.04 8.15 -4.85
N THR A 148 9.52 7.80 -6.05
CA THR A 148 8.71 7.81 -7.28
C THR A 148 7.66 6.71 -7.29
N THR A 149 7.99 5.53 -6.76
CA THR A 149 7.03 4.42 -6.68
C THR A 149 5.91 4.72 -5.69
N ILE A 150 6.24 5.26 -4.51
CA ILE A 150 5.26 5.55 -3.44
C ILE A 150 4.21 6.56 -3.90
N THR A 151 4.59 7.56 -4.71
CA THR A 151 3.64 8.53 -5.28
C THR A 151 2.59 7.92 -6.21
N ALA A 152 2.70 6.64 -6.60
CA ALA A 152 1.67 5.96 -7.39
C ALA A 152 0.54 5.36 -6.52
N LEU A 153 0.70 5.32 -5.19
CA LEU A 153 -0.40 4.96 -4.30
C LEU A 153 -1.33 6.18 -4.13
N PRO A 154 -2.64 6.06 -4.39
CA PRO A 154 -3.57 7.20 -4.28
C PRO A 154 -3.52 7.87 -2.90
N ILE A 155 -3.55 7.08 -1.82
CA ILE A 155 -3.47 7.60 -0.44
C ILE A 155 -2.13 8.31 -0.20
N ALA A 156 -1.03 7.82 -0.78
CA ALA A 156 0.26 8.46 -0.60
C ALA A 156 0.38 9.76 -1.41
N GLU A 157 -0.13 9.76 -2.64
CA GLU A 157 -0.12 10.93 -3.51
C GLU A 157 -0.85 12.12 -2.88
N GLU A 158 -2.01 11.86 -2.26
CA GLU A 158 -2.79 12.89 -1.57
C GLU A 158 -2.12 13.41 -0.29
N MET A 159 -1.43 12.52 0.43
CA MET A 159 -0.86 12.83 1.75
C MET A 159 0.56 13.40 1.70
N ILE A 160 1.30 13.23 0.60
CA ILE A 160 2.67 13.76 0.50
C ILE A 160 2.62 15.28 0.36
N GLU A 161 3.09 15.98 1.38
CA GLU A 161 3.22 17.44 1.40
C GLU A 161 4.64 17.89 0.99
N GLU A 162 4.80 19.18 0.68
CA GLU A 162 6.12 19.76 0.36
C GLU A 162 7.14 19.54 1.50
N ALA A 163 6.69 19.56 2.75
CA ALA A 163 7.52 19.31 3.93
C ALA A 163 8.11 17.89 3.98
N ASP A 164 7.46 16.92 3.32
CA ASP A 164 7.85 15.51 3.33
C ASP A 164 8.95 15.20 2.32
N VAL A 165 8.96 15.94 1.20
CA VAL A 165 9.85 15.70 0.05
C VAL A 165 11.32 15.62 0.44
N PRO A 166 11.88 16.50 1.30
CA PRO A 166 13.29 16.43 1.68
C PRO A 166 13.68 15.10 2.34
N LEU A 167 12.84 14.56 3.22
CA LEU A 167 13.11 13.28 3.87
C LEU A 167 12.75 12.10 2.96
N LEU A 168 11.59 12.15 2.32
CA LEU A 168 11.12 11.07 1.45
C LEU A 168 12.10 10.85 0.30
N SER A 169 12.65 11.91 -0.30
CA SER A 169 13.67 11.81 -1.37
C SER A 169 14.95 11.07 -0.96
N LYS A 170 15.19 10.93 0.35
CA LYS A 170 16.32 10.19 0.92
C LYS A 170 16.00 8.71 1.17
N LEU A 171 14.79 8.24 0.88
CA LEU A 171 14.43 6.82 0.98
C LEU A 171 15.20 6.00 -0.08
N VAL A 172 16.17 5.21 0.36
CA VAL A 172 17.04 4.39 -0.50
C VAL A 172 16.55 2.97 -0.63
N ASP A 173 15.86 2.46 0.40
CA ASP A 173 15.31 1.12 0.35
C ASP A 173 14.02 0.96 1.14
N LEU A 174 13.22 0.00 0.71
CA LEU A 174 12.01 -0.43 1.38
C LEU A 174 12.00 -1.95 1.33
N MET A 175 11.84 -2.59 2.48
CA MET A 175 11.77 -4.05 2.61
C MET A 175 10.51 -4.44 3.38
N VAL A 176 9.83 -5.48 2.89
CA VAL A 176 8.70 -6.10 3.56
C VAL A 176 9.08 -7.54 3.89
N VAL A 177 8.89 -7.93 5.15
CA VAL A 177 9.12 -9.29 5.64
C VAL A 177 7.85 -9.77 6.30
N ARG A 178 7.23 -10.82 5.74
CA ARG A 178 6.00 -11.42 6.30
C ARG A 178 6.35 -12.45 7.37
N ASP A 179 5.45 -12.63 8.34
CA ASP A 179 5.60 -13.69 9.33
C ASP A 179 5.24 -15.05 8.72
N ASN A 180 6.06 -16.06 9.01
CA ASN A 180 5.81 -17.42 8.55
C ASN A 180 4.55 -18.02 9.19
N ASP A 181 4.30 -17.70 10.47
CA ASP A 181 3.20 -18.28 11.24
C ASP A 181 1.88 -17.51 11.04
N ASN A 182 1.96 -16.26 10.59
CA ASN A 182 0.80 -15.42 10.32
C ASN A 182 1.05 -14.52 9.09
N PRO A 183 0.68 -14.99 7.88
CA PRO A 183 0.91 -14.25 6.64
C PRO A 183 0.26 -12.87 6.56
N ALA A 184 -0.76 -12.61 7.40
CA ALA A 184 -1.41 -11.32 7.51
C ALA A 184 -0.60 -10.32 8.33
N SER A 185 0.35 -10.79 9.14
CA SER A 185 1.31 -9.95 9.86
C SER A 185 2.62 -9.81 9.10
N TYR A 186 3.17 -8.60 9.10
CA TYR A 186 4.42 -8.30 8.41
C TYR A 186 5.12 -7.08 8.99
N GLN A 187 6.42 -6.99 8.76
CA GLN A 187 7.23 -5.82 9.09
C GLN A 187 7.64 -5.12 7.80
N ILE A 188 7.47 -3.80 7.79
CA ILE A 188 8.02 -2.91 6.75
C ILE A 188 9.19 -2.17 7.35
N THR A 189 10.30 -2.15 6.63
CA THR A 189 11.51 -1.40 6.99
C THR A 189 11.81 -0.40 5.90
N PHE A 190 11.90 0.87 6.29
CA PHE A 190 12.29 2.00 5.47
C PHE A 190 13.74 2.34 5.80
N GLU A 191 14.58 2.39 4.78
CA GLU A 191 15.98 2.78 4.93
C GLU A 191 16.23 4.08 4.18
N PHE A 192 16.75 5.07 4.90
CA PHE A 192 17.11 6.39 4.41
C PHE A 192 18.62 6.49 4.21
N ALA A 193 19.03 7.34 3.26
CA ALA A 193 20.43 7.60 2.99
C ALA A 193 21.12 8.20 4.23
N PRO A 194 22.37 7.82 4.56
CA PRO A 194 23.07 8.34 5.74
C PRO A 194 23.31 9.85 5.75
N ASP A 195 23.28 10.48 4.57
CA ASP A 195 23.45 11.93 4.37
C ASP A 195 22.12 12.71 4.42
N ASN A 196 21.05 12.12 4.97
CA ASN A 196 19.73 12.78 5.04
C ASN A 196 19.73 14.05 5.90
N GLY A 197 20.57 14.12 6.95
CA GLY A 197 20.71 15.30 7.82
C GLY A 197 19.48 15.66 8.66
N LEU A 198 18.47 14.78 8.71
CA LEU A 198 17.19 14.98 9.39
C LEU A 198 16.96 13.96 10.51
N LEU A 199 17.38 12.71 10.32
CA LEU A 199 17.12 11.59 11.24
C LEU A 199 18.34 11.25 12.09
N ALA A 200 18.07 10.85 13.35
CA ALA A 200 19.07 10.30 14.26
C ALA A 200 19.44 8.84 13.91
N LYS A 201 18.50 8.10 13.32
CA LYS A 201 18.71 6.77 12.75
C LYS A 201 18.22 6.75 11.32
N ASN A 202 18.94 6.02 10.48
CA ASN A 202 18.62 5.92 9.05
C ASN A 202 17.57 4.84 8.75
N THR A 203 17.16 4.07 9.76
CA THR A 203 16.18 3.00 9.61
C THR A 203 14.94 3.34 10.40
N VAL A 204 13.79 3.00 9.83
CA VAL A 204 12.49 3.09 10.48
C VAL A 204 11.73 1.82 10.18
N ALA A 205 11.17 1.18 11.18
CA ALA A 205 10.51 -0.10 11.03
C ALA A 205 9.15 -0.09 11.73
N LEU A 206 8.13 -0.53 11.01
CA LEU A 206 6.76 -0.68 11.50
C LEU A 206 6.32 -2.12 11.27
N ARG A 207 5.53 -2.65 12.20
CA ARG A 207 4.94 -3.98 12.11
C ARG A 207 3.44 -3.85 12.07
N VAL A 208 2.84 -4.39 11.02
CA VAL A 208 1.40 -4.61 10.97
C VAL A 208 1.14 -5.97 11.61
N ALA A 209 0.45 -5.97 12.74
CA ALA A 209 0.13 -7.16 13.51
C ALA A 209 -1.36 -7.48 13.33
N ALA A 210 -1.66 -8.55 12.59
CA ALA A 210 -3.03 -9.02 12.39
C ALA A 210 -3.43 -9.97 13.53
N SER A 211 -4.42 -9.55 14.33
CA SER A 211 -5.01 -10.38 15.39
C SER A 211 -6.15 -11.25 14.86
N SER A 212 -6.80 -10.82 13.77
CA SER A 212 -7.80 -11.59 13.04
C SER A 212 -7.77 -11.21 11.56
N PRO A 213 -8.51 -11.92 10.68
CA PRO A 213 -8.56 -11.55 9.26
C PRO A 213 -9.24 -10.20 8.98
N THR A 214 -9.78 -9.54 10.01
CA THR A 214 -10.46 -8.23 9.91
C THR A 214 -9.91 -7.21 10.90
N GLU A 215 -8.92 -7.57 11.70
CA GLU A 215 -8.40 -6.71 12.77
C GLU A 215 -6.88 -6.78 12.74
N ALA A 216 -6.28 -5.64 12.43
CA ALA A 216 -4.84 -5.45 12.45
C ALA A 216 -4.51 -4.11 13.10
N GLU A 217 -3.29 -3.99 13.59
CA GLU A 217 -2.79 -2.75 14.18
C GLU A 217 -1.36 -2.48 13.72
N VAL A 218 -0.99 -1.21 13.67
CA VAL A 218 0.38 -0.78 13.35
C VAL A 218 1.14 -0.56 14.65
N ARG A 219 2.23 -1.31 14.83
CA ARG A 219 3.17 -1.18 15.93
C ARG A 219 4.49 -0.62 15.44
N VAL A 220 5.04 0.36 16.15
CA VAL A 220 6.36 0.91 15.85
C VAL A 220 7.44 -0.04 16.40
N VAL A 221 8.35 -0.50 15.54
CA VAL A 221 9.48 -1.38 15.89
C VAL A 221 10.77 -0.58 16.02
N ASP A 222 11.08 0.25 15.01
CA ASP A 222 12.16 1.24 15.07
C ASP A 222 11.55 2.62 14.76
N PRO A 223 11.50 3.54 15.74
CA PRO A 223 10.76 4.78 15.60
C PRO A 223 11.45 5.77 14.66
N LEU A 224 10.62 6.50 13.90
CA LEU A 224 11.05 7.69 13.15
C LEU A 224 11.58 8.74 14.13
N SER A 225 12.90 8.85 14.21
CA SER A 225 13.59 9.65 15.23
C SER A 225 14.37 10.78 14.56
N PHE A 226 13.92 12.02 14.75
CA PHE A 226 14.56 13.21 14.18
C PHE A 226 15.77 13.66 15.00
N LEU A 227 16.72 14.33 14.33
CA LEU A 227 17.77 15.11 14.99
C LEU A 227 17.18 16.33 15.69
N PRO A 228 17.86 16.89 16.71
CA PRO A 228 17.38 18.06 17.43
C PRO A 228 17.05 19.24 16.49
N GLY A 229 15.82 19.74 16.57
CA GLY A 229 15.35 20.87 15.74
C GLY A 229 15.12 20.54 14.26
N LYS A 230 15.12 19.26 13.88
CA LYS A 230 14.85 18.79 12.50
C LYS A 230 13.50 18.10 12.34
N ASP A 231 12.75 17.92 13.44
CA ASP A 231 11.38 17.41 13.38
C ASP A 231 10.47 18.46 12.75
N PHE A 232 10.07 18.21 11.50
CA PHE A 232 9.11 19.03 10.77
C PHE A 232 7.66 18.58 11.01
N THR A 233 7.45 17.38 11.55
CA THR A 233 6.12 16.82 11.82
C THR A 233 5.56 17.34 13.14
N GLY A 234 6.43 17.61 14.12
CA GLY A 234 6.02 17.93 15.49
C GLY A 234 5.33 16.77 16.22
N LEU A 235 5.22 15.60 15.61
CA LEU A 235 4.55 14.41 16.16
C LEU A 235 5.47 13.60 17.09
N ALA A 236 6.79 13.67 16.90
CA ALA A 236 7.74 12.93 17.72
C ALA A 236 7.83 13.51 19.15
N GLU A 237 7.72 14.84 19.29
CA GLU A 237 7.72 15.52 20.58
C GLU A 237 6.36 15.41 21.30
N ALA A 238 5.24 15.41 20.56
CA ALA A 238 3.90 15.30 21.13
C ALA A 238 3.68 14.01 21.96
N LYS A 239 4.27 12.88 21.55
CA LYS A 239 4.22 11.61 22.31
C LYS A 239 4.96 11.66 23.66
N LYS A 240 5.91 12.60 23.86
CA LYS A 240 6.58 12.79 25.15
C LYS A 240 5.76 13.65 26.11
N ASP A 241 4.96 14.58 25.59
CA ASP A 241 4.21 15.54 26.41
C ASP A 241 2.89 14.98 26.97
N GLU A 242 2.32 13.92 26.37
CA GLU A 242 1.20 13.17 26.96
C GLU A 242 1.56 12.53 28.32
N ALA A 243 2.86 12.40 28.65
CA ALA A 243 3.35 11.95 29.95
C ALA A 243 3.42 13.07 31.02
N GLY A 244 2.86 14.26 30.78
CA GLY A 244 2.46 15.17 31.88
C GLY A 244 3.10 16.55 31.95
N LYS A 245 3.49 17.20 30.84
CA LYS A 245 3.86 18.63 30.88
C LYS A 245 3.02 19.49 29.94
N LYS A 246 2.06 20.21 30.54
CA LYS A 246 1.33 21.31 29.93
C LYS A 246 2.31 22.42 29.53
N GLY A 247 2.33 22.80 28.25
CA GLY A 247 2.77 24.14 27.85
C GLY A 247 3.74 24.21 26.68
N LYS A 248 3.34 23.77 25.49
CA LYS A 248 3.73 24.44 24.25
C LYS A 248 2.60 24.32 23.25
N LYS A 249 2.32 25.43 22.56
CA LYS A 249 1.30 25.51 21.51
C LYS A 249 1.55 24.33 20.58
N ARG A 250 0.55 23.45 20.45
CA ARG A 250 0.59 22.33 19.51
C ARG A 250 1.01 22.92 18.15
N PRO A 251 2.06 22.43 17.49
CA PRO A 251 2.24 22.76 16.09
C PRO A 251 0.91 22.40 15.39
N ALA A 252 0.49 23.26 14.45
CA ALA A 252 -0.65 22.94 13.59
C ALA A 252 -0.51 21.49 13.16
N SER A 253 -1.53 20.67 13.43
CA SER A 253 -1.44 19.21 13.32
C SER A 253 -0.89 18.86 11.94
N TYR A 254 0.37 18.44 11.88
CA TYR A 254 0.95 17.93 10.65
C TYR A 254 0.08 16.75 10.21
N MET A 255 -0.37 16.78 8.95
CA MET A 255 -1.24 15.77 8.35
C MET A 255 -0.59 15.18 7.10
N GLY A 256 0.72 15.32 6.94
CA GLY A 256 1.45 14.77 5.80
C GLY A 256 1.70 13.26 5.90
N PHE A 257 2.45 12.74 4.93
CA PHE A 257 2.74 11.31 4.74
C PHE A 257 3.28 10.60 5.98
N PHE A 258 4.16 11.26 6.75
CA PHE A 258 4.80 10.68 7.93
C PHE A 258 3.86 10.54 9.13
N THR A 259 2.60 10.98 9.02
CA THR A 259 1.58 10.81 10.08
C THR A 259 1.34 9.33 10.38
N TYR A 260 1.36 8.46 9.37
CA TYR A 260 1.21 7.01 9.53
C TYR A 260 2.40 6.33 10.24
N PHE A 261 3.54 7.02 10.38
CA PHE A 261 4.70 6.54 11.14
C PHE A 261 4.55 6.79 12.65
N PHE A 262 3.56 7.59 13.03
CA PHE A 262 3.16 7.82 14.41
C PHE A 262 1.73 7.34 14.61
N PRO A 263 1.48 6.01 14.57
CA PRO A 263 0.13 5.49 14.75
C PRO A 263 -0.42 5.93 16.11
N THR A 264 -1.66 6.39 16.06
CA THR A 264 -2.51 6.76 17.18
C THR A 264 -3.81 5.97 17.05
N ARG A 265 -4.69 6.06 18.05
CA ARG A 265 -5.98 5.39 17.98
C ARG A 265 -6.89 5.96 16.89
N ASP A 266 -6.69 7.23 16.52
CA ASP A 266 -7.59 7.96 15.62
C ASP A 266 -7.23 7.73 14.14
N ASN A 267 -5.98 7.41 13.82
CA ASN A 267 -5.50 7.14 12.45
C ASN A 267 -5.11 5.66 12.22
N MET A 268 -5.43 4.76 13.16
CA MET A 268 -4.97 3.37 13.11
C MET A 268 -5.49 2.66 11.86
N ASP A 269 -6.78 2.78 11.56
CA ASP A 269 -7.41 2.07 10.44
C ASP A 269 -6.85 2.53 9.09
N GLU A 270 -6.69 3.84 8.91
CA GLU A 270 -6.07 4.43 7.71
C GLU A 270 -4.60 4.01 7.58
N ALA A 271 -3.85 3.98 8.69
CA ALA A 271 -2.47 3.50 8.68
C ALA A 271 -2.38 2.01 8.28
N VAL A 272 -3.29 1.17 8.80
CA VAL A 272 -3.37 -0.25 8.44
C VAL A 272 -3.70 -0.42 6.95
N GLU A 273 -4.67 0.33 6.43
CA GLU A 273 -5.03 0.31 5.02
C GLU A 273 -3.83 0.73 4.14
N PHE A 274 -3.21 1.86 4.46
CA PHE A 274 -2.03 2.35 3.76
C PHE A 274 -0.89 1.32 3.72
N PHE A 275 -0.53 0.73 4.87
CA PHE A 275 0.55 -0.26 4.90
C PHE A 275 0.17 -1.58 4.22
N ASN A 276 -1.12 -1.96 4.21
CA ASN A 276 -1.60 -3.12 3.47
C ASN A 276 -1.45 -2.92 1.96
N ASP A 277 -1.81 -1.75 1.45
CA ASP A 277 -1.61 -1.41 0.03
C ASP A 277 -0.12 -1.31 -0.31
N LEU A 278 0.67 -0.71 0.57
CA LEU A 278 2.12 -0.61 0.39
C LEU A 278 2.78 -1.99 0.32
N ALA A 279 2.44 -2.91 1.24
CA ALA A 279 3.04 -4.23 1.33
C ALA A 279 2.45 -5.27 0.37
N GLY A 280 1.15 -5.17 0.07
CA GLY A 280 0.39 -6.11 -0.76
C GLY A 280 0.42 -5.75 -2.24
N ASN A 281 0.29 -4.48 -2.58
CA ASN A 281 0.08 -4.01 -3.95
C ASN A 281 1.34 -3.34 -4.50
N LEU A 282 1.84 -2.29 -3.84
CA LEU A 282 3.00 -1.53 -4.35
C LEU A 282 4.29 -2.33 -4.28
N PHE A 283 4.63 -2.90 -3.13
CA PHE A 283 5.95 -3.51 -2.92
C PHE A 283 6.27 -4.64 -3.90
N PRO A 284 5.36 -5.58 -4.21
CA PRO A 284 5.63 -6.60 -5.23
C PRO A 284 5.75 -6.03 -6.65
N ALA A 285 4.94 -5.01 -6.99
CA ALA A 285 4.87 -4.40 -8.32
C ALA A 285 5.83 -3.21 -8.52
N ALA A 286 6.61 -2.85 -7.51
CA ALA A 286 7.41 -1.62 -7.48
C ALA A 286 8.29 -1.38 -8.72
N PRO A 287 8.97 -2.39 -9.31
CA PRO A 287 9.75 -2.17 -10.53
C PRO A 287 8.90 -1.73 -11.72
N GLY A 288 7.71 -2.32 -11.91
CA GLY A 288 6.81 -1.95 -13.01
C GLY A 288 6.27 -0.54 -12.82
N ILE A 289 5.72 -0.26 -11.62
CA ILE A 289 5.23 1.06 -11.24
C ILE A 289 6.30 2.14 -11.44
N TYR A 290 7.55 1.87 -11.04
CA TYR A 290 8.65 2.82 -11.24
C TYR A 290 8.90 3.11 -12.73
N MET A 291 8.87 2.09 -13.59
CA MET A 291 9.07 2.28 -15.03
C MET A 291 7.93 3.10 -15.65
N ASP A 292 6.68 2.78 -15.29
CA ASP A 292 5.51 3.50 -15.78
C ASP A 292 5.54 4.97 -15.35
N MET A 293 5.84 5.24 -14.07
CA MET A 293 5.96 6.61 -13.54
C MET A 293 7.13 7.37 -14.16
N ARG A 294 8.23 6.68 -14.48
CA ARG A 294 9.38 7.29 -15.14
C ARG A 294 9.04 7.66 -16.58
N GLU A 295 8.35 6.79 -17.31
CA GLU A 295 7.93 7.04 -18.69
C GLU A 295 6.92 8.21 -18.74
N ALA A 296 5.94 8.24 -17.85
CA ALA A 296 4.98 9.34 -17.74
C ALA A 296 5.65 10.70 -17.47
N LYS A 297 6.67 10.73 -16.58
CA LYS A 297 7.44 11.96 -16.34
C LYS A 297 8.30 12.37 -17.54
N GLN A 298 8.85 11.41 -18.28
CA GLN A 298 9.62 11.69 -19.48
C GLN A 298 8.74 12.21 -20.62
N SER A 299 7.55 11.66 -20.81
CA SER A 299 6.61 12.12 -21.84
C SER A 299 6.06 13.51 -21.53
N ALA A 300 5.77 13.83 -20.26
CA ALA A 300 5.38 15.18 -19.85
C ALA A 300 6.48 16.24 -20.15
N VAL A 301 7.75 15.88 -19.97
CA VAL A 301 8.89 16.76 -20.28
C VAL A 301 9.06 16.96 -21.79
N LEU A 302 8.84 15.91 -22.60
CA LEU A 302 8.99 15.98 -24.06
C LEU A 302 7.76 16.62 -24.74
N GLY A 303 6.56 16.44 -24.20
CA GLY A 303 5.31 17.03 -24.70
C GLY A 303 5.11 18.50 -24.32
N GLY A 304 5.85 19.00 -23.31
CA GLY A 304 5.84 20.41 -22.89
C GLY A 304 6.85 21.30 -23.62
N ALA A 305 7.70 20.74 -24.50
CA ALA A 305 8.73 21.46 -25.24
C ALA A 305 8.42 21.57 -26.76
N GLY A 306 7.14 21.55 -27.13
CA GLY A 306 6.65 21.64 -28.51
C GLY A 306 5.69 22.80 -28.77
N GLY A 307 5.68 23.81 -27.90
CA GLY A 307 4.93 25.05 -28.08
C GLY A 307 5.86 26.24 -28.22
N ASP A 308 6.46 26.41 -29.40
CA ASP A 308 6.93 27.72 -29.87
C ASP A 308 6.92 27.76 -31.41
N ASP A 309 5.82 28.32 -31.91
CA ASP A 309 5.78 29.37 -32.93
C ASP A 309 6.64 29.22 -34.20
N SER A 310 6.04 28.69 -35.27
CA SER A 310 6.39 28.99 -36.66
C SER A 310 5.27 28.52 -37.59
N ASP A 311 4.18 29.30 -37.66
CA ASP A 311 3.41 29.40 -38.91
C ASP A 311 2.97 30.86 -39.12
N MET A 312 3.96 31.66 -39.52
CA MET A 312 3.78 32.97 -40.13
C MET A 312 3.71 32.76 -41.65
N GLU A 313 2.50 32.58 -42.18
CA GLU A 313 2.14 32.56 -43.61
C GLU A 313 0.73 33.19 -43.71
N GLY A 314 0.46 34.30 -44.38
CA GLY A 314 1.28 35.13 -45.24
C GLY A 314 0.64 36.50 -45.44
N VAL A 315 1.52 37.48 -45.66
CA VAL A 315 1.21 38.74 -46.31
C VAL A 315 0.71 38.44 -47.72
N PHE A 316 -0.51 38.85 -48.03
CA PHE A 316 -0.93 39.17 -49.40
C PHE A 316 -1.60 40.54 -49.36
N ASP A 317 -0.77 41.56 -49.50
CA ASP A 317 -1.14 42.88 -49.96
C ASP A 317 -0.85 42.90 -51.46
N ASP A 318 -1.90 42.93 -52.27
CA ASP A 318 -2.08 43.82 -53.44
C ASP A 318 -3.33 43.34 -54.21
N GLU A 319 -4.35 44.20 -54.33
CA GLU A 319 -4.59 44.93 -55.58
C GLU A 319 -6.02 45.50 -55.62
N ASP A 320 -6.04 46.84 -55.54
CA ASP A 320 -6.89 47.80 -56.25
C ASP A 320 -8.43 47.79 -56.11
N GLY A 321 -8.95 48.97 -55.79
CA GLY A 321 -10.36 49.32 -55.77
C GLY A 321 -10.58 50.77 -55.34
N SER A 322 -9.80 51.70 -55.88
CA SER A 322 -9.97 53.14 -55.70
C SER A 322 -11.11 53.67 -56.58
N GLU A 323 -12.23 54.05 -55.97
CA GLU A 323 -13.13 55.13 -56.43
C GLU A 323 -13.70 55.77 -55.14
N GLY A 324 -13.54 57.04 -54.78
CA GLY A 324 -13.31 58.24 -55.57
C GLY A 324 -14.51 59.17 -55.40
N GLU A 325 -14.40 60.15 -54.48
CA GLU A 325 -15.06 61.48 -54.47
C GLU A 325 -16.62 61.50 -54.39
N ASP A 326 -17.34 62.48 -53.86
CA ASP A 326 -17.14 63.67 -53.04
C ASP A 326 -18.57 64.08 -52.60
N ASP A 327 -18.69 64.81 -51.50
CA ASP A 327 -19.90 65.57 -51.13
C ASP A 327 -20.23 66.62 -52.20
N ASP A 328 -21.50 66.79 -52.60
CA ASP A 328 -22.17 68.11 -52.56
C ASP A 328 -23.69 68.07 -52.88
N ASP A 329 -24.37 69.07 -52.34
CA ASP A 329 -25.80 69.38 -52.31
C ASP A 329 -26.43 69.88 -53.65
N GLU A 330 -27.77 70.01 -53.62
CA GLU A 330 -28.67 70.92 -54.39
C GLU A 330 -29.47 70.45 -55.65
N MET A 331 -30.81 70.49 -55.45
CA MET A 331 -31.86 71.10 -56.29
C MET A 331 -32.03 70.70 -57.77
N SER A 332 -33.20 70.13 -58.13
CA SER A 332 -34.27 70.82 -58.90
C SER A 332 -35.46 69.91 -59.27
N GLU A 333 -36.64 70.56 -59.31
CA GLU A 333 -38.01 70.12 -59.72
C GLU A 333 -38.96 69.53 -58.67
#